data_AF-A0A097PUG5-F1
#
_entry.id   AF-A0A097PUG5-F1
#
_cell.length_a   1.000
_cell.length_b   1.000
_cell.length_c   1.000
_cell.angle_alpha   90.00
_cell.angle_beta   90.00
_cell.angle_gamma   90.00
#
_symmetry.space_group_name_H-M   'P 1'
#
loop_
_entity.id
_entity.type
_entity.pdbx_description
1 polymer ?
#
loop_
_entity_poly.entity_id
_entity_poly.type
_entity_poly.pdbx_seq_one_letter_code
_entity_poly.pdbx_strand_id
1 'polypeptide(L)'
;MCATFSKKDRPNFPSGDILGGTLQEQAQAVQTYITYCGKYTVKDTTITHHVKVSLFPNYNGTEQVRMYKFENGKLVLSHAPEMMDGKLQTPVIVWERASK
;
A
#
# COMPACT_ATOMS: atom_id res chain seq x y z
N MET A 1 1.62 6.74 -10.11
CA MET A 1 1.63 6.87 -8.64
C MET A 1 1.91 5.50 -8.06
N CYS A 2 2.73 5.44 -7.02
CA CYS A 2 2.96 4.25 -6.22
C CYS A 2 2.56 4.55 -4.78
N ALA A 3 1.91 3.59 -4.12
CA ALA A 3 1.72 3.62 -2.68
C ALA A 3 2.53 2.48 -2.09
N THR A 4 3.40 2.82 -1.14
CA THR A 4 4.31 1.87 -0.52
C THR A 4 4.26 2.04 0.99
N PHE A 5 4.01 0.93 1.68
CA PHE A 5 3.91 0.89 3.13
C PHE A 5 4.85 -0.19 3.66
N SER A 6 5.59 0.13 4.71
CA SER A 6 6.46 -0.80 5.41
C SER A 6 6.29 -0.65 6.91
N LYS A 7 6.39 -1.76 7.65
CA LYS A 7 6.60 -1.68 9.10
C LYS A 7 7.94 -0.98 9.38
N LYS A 8 7.98 -0.19 10.45
CA LYS A 8 9.16 0.57 10.88
C LYS A 8 10.38 -0.34 11.12
N ASP A 9 10.16 -1.44 11.83
CA ASP A 9 11.24 -2.33 12.29
C ASP A 9 11.29 -3.63 11.48
N ARG A 10 11.21 -3.53 10.14
CA ARG A 10 11.35 -4.72 9.27
C ARG A 10 12.80 -5.22 9.30
N PRO A 11 13.04 -6.53 9.45
CA PRO A 11 14.40 -7.07 9.45
C PRO A 11 15.00 -7.05 8.05
N ASN A 12 16.33 -6.91 8.00
CA ASN A 12 17.11 -7.15 6.79
C ASN A 12 17.31 -8.64 6.57
N PHE A 13 17.53 -9.03 5.32
CA PHE A 13 18.06 -10.36 5.01
C PHE A 13 19.51 -10.44 5.52
N PRO A 14 19.95 -11.58 6.08
CA PRO A 14 21.35 -11.79 6.45
C PRO A 14 22.28 -11.81 5.23
N SER A 15 21.79 -12.32 4.09
CA SER A 15 22.51 -12.33 2.82
C SER A 15 22.39 -10.98 2.11
N GLY A 16 23.47 -10.56 1.44
CA GLY A 16 23.47 -9.42 0.51
C GLY A 16 23.03 -9.78 -0.91
N ASP A 17 22.81 -11.07 -1.21
CA ASP A 17 22.27 -11.51 -2.50
C ASP A 17 20.75 -11.30 -2.53
N ILE A 18 20.29 -10.48 -3.47
CA ILE A 18 18.87 -10.16 -3.65
C ILE A 18 17.99 -11.39 -3.97
N LEU A 19 18.60 -12.48 -4.44
CA LEU A 19 17.92 -13.76 -4.72
C LEU A 19 18.21 -14.84 -3.66
N GLY A 20 19.10 -14.56 -2.70
CA GLY A 20 19.65 -15.55 -1.78
C GLY A 20 18.87 -15.75 -0.47
N GLY A 21 17.71 -15.10 -0.32
CA GLY A 21 16.89 -15.21 0.90
C GLY A 21 16.14 -16.54 1.00
N THR A 22 16.08 -17.09 2.22
CA THR A 22 15.28 -18.28 2.53
C THR A 22 13.77 -17.99 2.40
N LEU A 23 12.95 -19.04 2.28
CA LEU A 23 11.49 -18.89 2.21
C LEU A 23 10.90 -18.18 3.45
N GLN A 24 11.47 -18.41 4.63
CA GLN A 24 11.02 -17.77 5.87
C GLN A 24 11.29 -16.26 5.85
N GLU A 25 12.48 -15.85 5.41
CA GLU A 25 12.85 -14.44 5.29
C GLU A 25 12.02 -13.73 4.22
N GLN A 26 11.78 -14.40 3.09
CA GLN A 26 10.90 -13.90 2.03
C GLN A 26 9.47 -13.68 2.54
N ALA A 27 8.90 -14.65 3.26
CA ALA A 27 7.57 -14.52 3.85
C ALA A 27 7.49 -13.34 4.84
N GLN A 28 8.50 -13.18 5.71
CA GLN A 28 8.56 -12.07 6.66
C GLN A 28 8.70 -10.71 5.94
N ALA A 29 9.47 -10.65 4.86
CA ALA A 29 9.62 -9.45 4.04
C ALA A 29 8.28 -9.05 3.38
N VAL A 30 7.49 -10.02 2.90
CA VAL A 30 6.17 -9.79 2.32
C VAL A 30 5.13 -9.40 3.37
N GLN A 31 5.14 -10.02 4.56
CA GLN A 31 4.18 -9.69 5.63
C GLN A 31 4.36 -8.28 6.22
N THR A 32 5.52 -7.66 6.01
CA THR A 32 5.87 -6.35 6.58
C THR A 32 5.92 -5.22 5.55
N TYR A 33 5.57 -5.52 4.30
CA TYR A 33 5.65 -4.61 3.17
C TYR A 33 4.44 -4.78 2.27
N ILE A 34 3.93 -3.70 1.70
CA ILE A 34 3.00 -3.77 0.58
C ILE A 34 3.25 -2.59 -0.33
N THR A 35 3.20 -2.85 -1.62
CA THR A 35 3.27 -1.81 -2.64
C THR A 35 2.30 -2.10 -3.77
N TYR A 36 1.76 -1.03 -4.34
CA TYR A 36 1.07 -1.08 -5.62
C TYR A 36 1.34 0.21 -6.39
N CYS A 37 1.48 0.08 -7.71
CA CYS A 37 1.80 1.17 -8.60
C CYS A 37 0.92 1.12 -9.83
N GLY A 38 0.61 2.30 -10.34
CA GLY A 38 -0.25 2.44 -11.51
C GLY A 38 -0.48 3.89 -11.92
N LYS A 39 -1.38 4.06 -12.88
CA LYS A 39 -1.98 5.37 -13.15
C LYS A 39 -3.01 5.67 -12.07
N TYR A 40 -3.39 6.93 -11.96
CA TYR A 40 -4.49 7.32 -11.10
C TYR A 40 -5.36 8.36 -11.79
N THR A 41 -6.63 8.36 -11.44
CA THR A 41 -7.61 9.35 -11.88
C THR A 41 -8.28 9.95 -10.65
N VAL A 42 -8.51 11.25 -10.66
CA VAL A 42 -9.23 11.95 -9.59
C VAL A 42 -10.54 12.43 -10.17
N LYS A 43 -11.65 12.09 -9.52
CA LYS A 43 -12.99 12.51 -9.92
C LYS A 43 -13.84 12.73 -8.68
N ASP A 44 -14.52 13.87 -8.64
CA ASP A 44 -15.40 14.28 -7.54
C ASP A 44 -14.66 14.21 -6.19
N THR A 45 -15.05 13.28 -5.31
CA THR A 45 -14.47 13.07 -3.97
C THR A 45 -13.60 11.81 -3.90
N THR A 46 -13.22 11.25 -5.04
CA THR A 46 -12.49 9.98 -5.12
C THR A 46 -11.19 10.06 -5.92
N ILE A 47 -10.23 9.25 -5.50
CA ILE A 47 -9.03 8.90 -6.25
C ILE A 47 -9.13 7.42 -6.59
N THR A 48 -9.01 7.08 -7.88
CA THR A 48 -8.99 5.70 -8.35
C THR A 48 -7.58 5.36 -8.81
N HIS A 49 -6.96 4.35 -8.20
CA HIS A 49 -5.69 3.81 -8.67
C HIS A 49 -5.94 2.65 -9.63
N HIS A 50 -5.39 2.75 -10.84
CA HIS A 50 -5.41 1.74 -11.89
C HIS A 50 -4.17 0.86 -11.73
N VAL A 51 -4.28 -0.20 -10.93
CA VAL A 51 -3.11 -0.96 -10.47
C VAL A 51 -2.50 -1.76 -11.64
N LYS A 52 -1.25 -1.45 -11.97
CA LYS A 52 -0.48 -2.15 -13.01
C LYS A 52 0.48 -3.19 -12.45
N VAL A 53 1.03 -2.91 -11.27
CA VAL A 53 1.93 -3.82 -10.55
C VAL A 53 1.68 -3.70 -9.06
N SER A 54 1.71 -4.83 -8.35
CA SER A 54 1.55 -4.89 -6.90
C SER A 54 2.32 -6.07 -6.34
N LEU A 55 2.74 -5.93 -5.08
CA LEU A 55 3.23 -7.06 -4.28
C LEU A 55 2.14 -8.12 -4.09
N PHE A 56 0.88 -7.71 -3.93
CA PHE A 56 -0.25 -8.61 -3.83
C PHE A 56 -0.83 -8.84 -5.22
N PRO A 57 -0.60 -10.00 -5.87
CA PRO A 57 -0.86 -10.16 -7.30
C PRO A 57 -2.32 -9.96 -7.67
N ASN A 58 -3.25 -10.24 -6.76
CA ASN A 58 -4.69 -10.09 -6.99
C ASN A 58 -5.11 -8.64 -7.24
N TYR A 59 -4.27 -7.66 -6.90
CA TYR A 59 -4.55 -6.26 -7.23
C TYR A 59 -4.17 -5.90 -8.66
N ASN A 60 -3.33 -6.69 -9.36
CA ASN A 60 -2.93 -6.37 -10.72
C ASN A 60 -4.15 -6.33 -11.66
N GLY A 61 -4.30 -5.24 -12.41
CA GLY A 61 -5.44 -5.02 -13.30
C GLY A 61 -6.72 -4.57 -12.61
N THR A 62 -6.71 -4.40 -11.28
CA THR A 62 -7.87 -3.92 -10.52
C THR A 62 -7.87 -2.40 -10.37
N GLU A 63 -9.04 -1.87 -10.07
CA GLU A 63 -9.23 -0.49 -9.64
C GLU A 63 -9.34 -0.40 -8.12
N GLN A 64 -8.51 0.43 -7.51
CA GLN A 64 -8.54 0.71 -6.09
C GLN A 64 -9.13 2.12 -5.89
N VAL A 65 -10.42 2.17 -5.63
CA VAL A 65 -11.15 3.43 -5.39
C VAL A 65 -10.98 3.84 -3.93
N ARG A 66 -10.60 5.10 -3.70
CA ARG A 66 -10.44 5.69 -2.38
C ARG A 66 -11.17 7.02 -2.31
N MET A 67 -11.94 7.23 -1.25
CA MET A 67 -12.42 8.56 -0.86
C MET A 67 -11.21 9.37 -0.38
N TYR A 68 -11.12 10.65 -0.75
CA TYR A 68 -10.05 11.51 -0.27
C TYR A 68 -10.58 12.75 0.43
N LYS A 69 -9.84 13.23 1.43
CA LYS A 69 -10.05 14.52 2.07
C LYS A 69 -8.72 15.13 2.48
N PHE A 70 -8.68 16.46 2.56
CA PHE A 70 -7.56 17.19 3.13
C PHE A 70 -7.95 17.70 4.51
N GLU A 71 -7.18 17.33 5.54
CA GLU A 71 -7.39 17.76 6.93
C GLU A 71 -6.04 18.11 7.56
N ASN A 72 -5.93 19.30 8.16
CA ASN A 72 -4.72 19.75 8.87
C ASN A 72 -3.43 19.62 8.03
N GLY A 73 -3.48 19.94 6.74
CA GLY A 73 -2.34 19.83 5.83
C GLY A 73 -2.00 18.40 5.37
N LYS A 74 -2.79 17.40 5.77
CA LYS A 74 -2.62 15.99 5.42
C LYS A 74 -3.66 15.54 4.40
N LEU A 75 -3.26 14.67 3.49
CA LEU A 75 -4.16 13.95 2.59
C LEU A 75 -4.56 12.65 3.27
N VAL A 76 -5.85 12.47 3.53
CA VAL A 76 -6.40 11.23 4.08
C VAL A 76 -7.15 10.50 2.97
N LEU A 77 -6.76 9.25 2.73
CA LEU A 77 -7.43 8.34 1.80
C LEU A 77 -8.10 7.21 2.59
N SER A 78 -9.34 6.88 2.28
CA SER A 78 -10.07 5.77 2.89
C SER A 78 -10.95 5.03 1.87
N HIS A 79 -11.50 3.87 2.22
CA HIS A 79 -12.62 3.28 1.49
C HIS A 79 -13.61 2.62 2.48
N ALA A 80 -14.62 1.93 1.97
CA ALA A 80 -15.56 1.16 2.77
C ALA A 80 -14.87 0.14 3.72
N PRO A 81 -15.50 -0.29 4.80
CA PRO A 81 -14.95 -1.38 5.60
C PRO A 81 -14.87 -2.69 4.79
N GLU A 82 -13.75 -3.39 4.90
CA GLU A 82 -13.51 -4.69 4.26
C GLU A 82 -13.07 -5.73 5.29
N MET A 83 -13.28 -7.00 4.98
CA MET A 83 -12.80 -8.10 5.83
C MET A 83 -11.30 -8.32 5.60
N MET A 84 -10.51 -8.08 6.64
CA MET A 84 -9.06 -8.25 6.67
C MET A 84 -8.70 -9.03 7.94
N ASP A 85 -8.08 -10.20 7.78
CA ASP A 85 -7.71 -11.10 8.88
C ASP A 85 -8.90 -11.44 9.80
N GLY A 86 -10.05 -11.77 9.21
CA GLY A 86 -11.27 -12.13 9.94
C GLY A 86 -11.95 -10.97 10.69
N LYS A 87 -11.45 -9.73 10.51
CA LYS A 87 -12.00 -8.53 11.15
C LYS A 87 -12.49 -7.56 10.10
N LEU A 88 -13.60 -6.89 10.39
CA LEU A 88 -14.05 -5.77 9.58
C LEU A 88 -13.15 -4.57 9.89
N GLN A 89 -12.42 -4.09 8.90
CA GLN A 89 -11.48 -2.98 9.07
C GLN A 89 -11.70 -1.93 7.99
N THR A 90 -11.58 -0.64 8.36
CA THR A 90 -11.58 0.48 7.42
C THR A 90 -10.14 0.90 7.17
N PRO A 91 -9.58 0.66 5.99
CA PRO A 91 -8.21 1.05 5.70
C PRO A 91 -8.14 2.56 5.49
N VAL A 92 -7.21 3.19 6.21
CA VAL A 92 -6.94 4.62 6.14
C VAL A 92 -5.46 4.84 5.85
N ILE A 93 -5.17 5.67 4.85
CA ILE A 93 -3.82 6.08 4.51
C ILE A 93 -3.74 7.59 4.72
N VAL A 94 -2.77 8.03 5.51
CA VAL A 94 -2.52 9.44 5.78
C VAL A 94 -1.18 9.83 5.18
N TRP A 95 -1.20 10.77 4.26
CA TRP A 95 -0.02 11.35 3.65
C TRP A 95 0.19 12.77 4.14
N GLU A 96 1.44 13.09 4.43
CA GLU A 96 1.92 14.46 4.59
C GLU A 96 2.83 14.79 3.42
N ARG A 97 2.77 16.03 2.93
CA ARG A 97 3.66 16.47 1.87
C ARG A 97 5.09 16.44 2.40
N ALA A 98 5.97 15.70 1.74
CA ALA A 98 7.38 15.73 2.05
C ALA A 98 7.90 17.18 1.98
N SER A 99 8.70 17.58 2.98
CA SER A 99 9.45 18.83 2.90
C SER A 99 10.40 18.79 1.71
N LYS A 100 10.60 19.95 1.07
CA LYS A 100 11.62 20.11 0.03
C LYS A 100 13.02 19.97 0.63
#